data_AF-A0AAN9LBT9-F1
#
_entry.id   AF-A0AAN9LBT9-F1
#
_cell.length_a   1.000
_cell.length_b   1.000
_cell.length_c   1.000
_cell.angle_alpha   90.00
_cell.angle_beta   90.00
_cell.angle_gamma   90.00
#
_symmetry.space_group_name_H-M   'P 1'
#
loop_
_entity.id
_entity.type
_entity.pdbx_description
1 polymer ?
#
loop_
_entity_poly.entity_id
_entity_poly.type
_entity_poly.pdbx_seq_one_letter_code
_entity_poly.pdbx_strand_id
1 'polypeptide(L)'
;MENIARHSAAVGVRPRQPSHWRRFRSQLCFLNFSSLYIPRYIPKSPFITDLSLLLNLFSILKLSTVGSNMGDMIIMITPFIHYRYAESDVSACVNGIDLMLFCITEKQVEMAAAPAATFTIGTAASIGQRGSSLSQSKPFGLRFNSQNHLKSFCGLKAMPSARCGLEISFFGKETGAALRASFASKAQNENRNLQKRMQPQASYKVAVLGAGGGIGQPLALLIKMSPLVSDLHLYDIANVKGVAADLSHCNTPSQVKDFTGASELGNCLEDVDVVVIPAGVPRKPGMTRDDLFNINAGIVRDLVSAVADNCPDAFIHIISNPVNSTVPIAAEVLKQKGVYDPKKLFGVTTLDVVRANTFVAQRKNARLIDVDVPVVGGHAGITILPLLSKTRPSVSFTDEEIEELTVRIQNAGTEVVEAKAGAGSATLSMAYAAARFVESSLRALDGDGDVYECSFVQSDLTDLPFFASRVKLGRKGVEALIPSDLQGLTDYEQKALEALKPELKASIEKGIAFAQKQTVAA
;
A
#
# COMPACT_ATOMS: atom_id res chain seq x y z
N MET A 1 3.44 70.85 21.46
CA MET A 1 3.33 70.32 22.82
C MET A 1 4.10 69.01 22.81
N GLU A 2 5.41 68.98 23.11
CA GLU A 2 6.08 69.26 24.41
C GLU A 2 6.14 68.00 25.30
N ASN A 3 7.23 67.70 26.03
CA ASN A 3 8.51 68.41 26.17
C ASN A 3 9.70 67.48 26.53
N ILE A 4 10.92 67.93 26.21
CA ILE A 4 12.22 67.85 26.96
C ILE A 4 12.47 66.56 27.80
N ALA A 5 13.44 65.65 27.57
CA ALA A 5 14.87 65.69 27.17
C ALA A 5 15.91 65.82 28.32
N ARG A 6 17.12 65.22 28.10
CA ARG A 6 18.40 65.24 28.90
C ARG A 6 18.55 64.13 29.96
N HIS A 7 19.74 63.57 30.30
CA HIS A 7 21.13 63.91 29.92
C HIS A 7 22.11 62.68 29.89
N SER A 8 23.31 62.93 29.30
CA SER A 8 24.68 62.38 29.49
C SER A 8 25.04 61.62 30.80
N ALA A 9 26.13 60.84 30.92
CA ALA A 9 27.13 60.28 29.97
C ALA A 9 28.00 59.16 30.65
N ALA A 10 29.04 58.67 29.97
CA ALA A 10 29.78 57.42 30.26
C ALA A 10 30.88 57.46 31.34
N VAL A 11 31.11 56.30 31.97
CA VAL A 11 32.40 55.79 32.48
C VAL A 11 32.42 54.27 32.23
N GLY A 12 33.59 53.64 32.07
CA GLY A 12 33.71 52.16 31.93
C GLY A 12 35.02 51.60 32.50
N VAL A 13 35.10 50.27 32.66
CA VAL A 13 36.32 49.51 33.05
C VAL A 13 36.18 48.03 32.61
N ARG A 14 37.31 47.32 32.39
CA ARG A 14 37.36 45.86 32.15
C ARG A 14 38.05 45.12 33.31
N PRO A 15 37.77 43.83 33.50
CA PRO A 15 38.83 42.80 33.42
C PRO A 15 38.47 41.71 32.37
N ARG A 16 39.36 41.32 31.43
CA ARG A 16 40.54 40.42 31.55
C ARG A 16 40.19 38.94 31.83
N GLN A 17 40.37 38.09 30.81
CA GLN A 17 40.66 36.66 30.96
C GLN A 17 42.15 36.41 31.29
N PRO A 18 42.51 35.25 31.85
CA PRO A 18 43.78 34.57 31.64
C PRO A 18 43.72 33.63 30.41
N SER A 19 44.84 33.45 29.72
CA SER A 19 45.00 32.61 28.51
C SER A 19 45.58 31.21 28.79
N HIS A 20 45.96 30.49 27.71
CA HIS A 20 46.69 29.18 27.61
C HIS A 20 45.79 27.95 27.35
N TRP A 21 46.09 27.00 26.44
CA TRP A 21 47.24 26.80 25.52
C TRP A 21 46.80 26.58 24.04
N ARG A 22 47.67 26.09 23.14
CA ARG A 22 47.56 26.17 21.65
C ARG A 22 47.51 24.82 20.92
N ARG A 23 46.87 24.82 19.73
CA ARG A 23 47.05 23.87 18.58
C ARG A 23 46.59 22.42 18.87
N PHE A 24 46.33 21.55 17.89
CA PHE A 24 46.69 21.51 16.45
C PHE A 24 45.49 21.38 15.49
N ARG A 25 45.77 21.27 14.17
CA ARG A 25 44.80 21.29 13.07
C ARG A 25 44.98 20.05 12.18
N SER A 26 43.87 19.45 11.74
CA SER A 26 43.67 18.67 10.49
C SER A 26 44.66 17.57 10.08
N GLN A 27 44.15 16.34 9.90
CA GLN A 27 44.55 15.48 8.77
C GLN A 27 43.44 14.51 8.37
N LEU A 28 43.18 14.39 7.07
CA LEU A 28 42.49 13.24 6.47
C LEU A 28 43.51 12.12 6.23
N CYS A 29 43.08 10.87 6.35
CA CYS A 29 43.67 9.76 5.59
C CYS A 29 42.60 8.72 5.24
N PHE A 30 42.50 8.38 3.96
CA PHE A 30 41.90 7.12 3.52
C PHE A 30 42.81 5.96 3.92
N LEU A 31 42.24 4.78 4.17
CA LEU A 31 42.95 3.52 3.97
C LEU A 31 41.97 2.41 3.61
N ASN A 32 42.10 1.86 2.41
CA ASN A 32 41.47 0.59 2.03
C ASN A 32 42.18 -0.57 2.72
N PHE A 33 41.46 -1.63 3.03
CA PHE A 33 42.04 -2.97 3.10
C PHE A 33 41.15 -3.98 2.37
N SER A 34 41.77 -4.73 1.46
CA SER A 34 41.13 -5.79 0.68
C SER A 34 41.56 -7.16 1.20
N SER A 35 40.71 -8.15 0.97
CA SER A 35 40.91 -9.61 1.01
C SER A 35 42.24 -10.18 1.57
N LEU A 36 42.13 -10.99 2.62
CA LEU A 36 43.04 -12.12 2.88
C LEU A 36 42.22 -13.35 3.33
N TYR A 37 42.75 -14.58 3.16
CA TYR A 37 41.92 -15.78 3.06
C TYR A 37 42.64 -17.06 3.59
N ILE A 38 41.98 -17.80 4.51
CA ILE A 38 42.28 -19.22 4.91
C ILE A 38 43.63 -19.43 5.68
N PRO A 39 43.84 -20.49 6.51
CA PRO A 39 43.01 -21.67 6.86
C PRO A 39 42.62 -21.83 8.36
N ARG A 40 41.87 -22.91 8.67
CA ARG A 40 41.59 -23.45 10.02
C ARG A 40 42.75 -24.34 10.54
N TYR A 41 42.93 -24.45 11.86
CA TYR A 41 43.16 -25.73 12.58
C TYR A 41 42.97 -25.57 14.10
N ILE A 42 42.69 -26.66 14.83
CA ILE A 42 42.35 -26.71 16.28
C ILE A 42 43.01 -27.92 16.97
N PRO A 43 43.54 -27.77 18.20
CA PRO A 43 43.57 -28.82 19.23
C PRO A 43 42.71 -28.46 20.46
N LYS A 44 42.50 -29.41 21.39
CA LYS A 44 41.39 -29.39 22.37
C LYS A 44 41.81 -29.17 23.84
N SER A 45 41.06 -28.32 24.55
CA SER A 45 40.73 -28.42 26.00
C SER A 45 41.87 -28.28 27.05
N PRO A 46 41.60 -28.17 28.37
CA PRO A 46 40.30 -28.03 29.06
C PRO A 46 40.19 -26.80 30.01
N PHE A 47 39.03 -26.72 30.67
CA PHE A 47 38.62 -25.80 31.76
C PHE A 47 39.71 -25.31 32.74
N ILE A 48 39.68 -24.01 33.02
CA ILE A 48 39.87 -23.44 34.37
C ILE A 48 38.74 -22.43 34.62
N THR A 49 38.14 -22.48 35.82
CA THR A 49 37.14 -21.52 36.30
C THR A 49 37.79 -20.46 37.17
N ASP A 50 37.48 -19.18 36.94
CA ASP A 50 37.68 -18.13 37.94
C ASP A 50 36.49 -17.14 37.91
N LEU A 51 36.07 -16.67 39.08
CA LEU A 51 34.80 -15.98 39.34
C LEU A 51 35.06 -14.60 39.98
N SER A 52 36.00 -13.84 39.40
CA SER A 52 36.63 -12.68 40.04
C SER A 52 36.56 -11.37 39.25
N LEU A 53 35.77 -11.31 38.16
CA LEU A 53 35.73 -10.15 37.24
C LEU A 53 34.32 -9.60 36.93
N LEU A 54 33.34 -9.83 37.80
CA LEU A 54 31.93 -9.41 37.60
C LEU A 54 31.32 -8.58 38.75
N LEU A 55 32.17 -7.94 39.57
CA LEU A 55 31.75 -7.16 40.76
C LEU A 55 32.32 -5.72 40.81
N ASN A 56 32.61 -5.09 39.66
CA ASN A 56 33.21 -3.75 39.63
C ASN A 56 32.66 -2.81 38.53
N LEU A 57 31.33 -2.81 38.33
CA LEU A 57 30.68 -1.96 37.33
C LEU A 57 29.28 -1.44 37.74
N PHE A 58 29.05 -1.23 39.04
CA PHE A 58 27.78 -0.72 39.60
C PHE A 58 27.93 0.47 40.58
N SER A 59 29.01 1.25 40.45
CA SER A 59 29.32 2.38 41.35
C SER A 59 29.39 3.76 40.66
N ILE A 60 28.97 3.88 39.40
CA ILE A 60 28.90 5.16 38.67
C ILE A 60 27.55 5.29 37.97
N LEU A 61 26.48 5.62 38.72
CA LEU A 61 25.29 6.33 38.25
C LEU A 61 24.29 6.55 39.42
N LYS A 62 24.59 7.52 40.30
CA LYS A 62 23.62 8.03 41.29
C LYS A 62 23.97 9.43 41.74
N LEU A 63 23.28 10.44 41.17
CA LEU A 63 23.07 11.75 41.80
C LEU A 63 21.96 12.52 41.07
N SER A 64 21.15 13.25 41.83
CA SER A 64 20.09 14.17 41.39
C SER A 64 18.84 13.59 40.69
N THR A 65 17.88 13.15 41.51
CA THR A 65 16.58 13.85 41.62
C THR A 65 16.07 13.74 43.06
N VAL A 66 15.47 14.81 43.58
CA VAL A 66 14.82 14.90 44.89
C VAL A 66 13.33 15.19 44.67
N GLY A 67 12.44 14.57 45.43
CA GLY A 67 11.00 14.84 45.37
C GLY A 67 10.15 13.60 45.64
N SER A 68 9.69 13.44 46.88
CA SER A 68 8.94 12.26 47.31
C SER A 68 7.44 12.36 47.03
N ASN A 69 6.83 11.27 46.58
CA ASN A 69 5.59 10.74 47.16
C ASN A 69 5.44 9.26 46.80
N MET A 70 4.86 8.46 47.71
CA MET A 70 4.79 7.00 47.60
C MET A 70 3.50 6.53 46.89
N GLY A 71 3.64 5.44 46.15
CA GLY A 71 2.56 4.64 45.58
C GLY A 71 3.17 3.39 44.93
N ASP A 72 2.79 2.20 45.38
CA ASP A 72 3.52 0.97 45.08
C ASP A 72 3.34 0.49 43.63
N MET A 73 4.46 0.12 42.99
CA MET A 73 4.44 -0.66 41.74
C MET A 73 5.65 -1.60 41.67
N ILE A 74 5.42 -2.90 41.83
CA ILE A 74 6.44 -3.94 41.71
C ILE A 74 6.69 -4.22 40.24
N ILE A 75 7.90 -3.92 39.75
CA ILE A 75 8.33 -4.24 38.38
C ILE A 75 9.30 -5.42 38.42
N MET A 76 8.84 -6.58 37.97
CA MET A 76 9.68 -7.75 37.72
C MET A 76 10.31 -7.65 36.32
N ILE A 77 11.63 -7.53 36.24
CA ILE A 77 12.38 -7.59 34.97
C ILE A 77 13.09 -8.94 34.89
N THR A 78 12.78 -9.72 33.86
CA THR A 78 13.47 -11.01 33.57
C THR A 78 14.35 -10.85 32.33
N PRO A 79 15.67 -11.12 32.40
CA PRO A 79 16.55 -10.95 31.25
C PRO A 79 16.48 -12.16 30.31
N PHE A 80 16.25 -11.90 29.02
CA PHE A 80 16.45 -12.88 27.95
C PHE A 80 17.88 -12.76 27.40
N ILE A 81 18.64 -13.87 27.41
CA ILE A 81 19.93 -13.97 26.69
C ILE A 81 19.88 -15.21 25.79
N HIS A 82 20.20 -15.00 24.51
CA HIS A 82 20.26 -16.03 23.49
C HIS A 82 21.61 -16.75 23.49
N TYR A 83 21.62 -18.04 23.15
CA TYR A 83 22.72 -18.63 22.36
C TYR A 83 22.15 -19.49 21.21
N ARG A 84 23.04 -20.10 20.41
CA ARG A 84 22.82 -20.43 18.98
C ARG A 84 23.42 -21.77 18.54
N TYR A 85 22.74 -22.45 17.60
CA TYR A 85 23.25 -23.47 16.64
C TYR A 85 23.74 -24.81 17.26
N ALA A 86 23.85 -25.93 16.54
CA ALA A 86 23.81 -26.15 15.07
C ALA A 86 23.11 -27.47 14.62
N GLU A 87 22.57 -27.42 13.39
CA GLU A 87 22.69 -28.39 12.27
C GLU A 87 22.73 -29.94 12.49
N SER A 88 21.63 -30.57 12.05
CA SER A 88 21.52 -31.79 11.19
C SER A 88 22.44 -33.02 11.31
N ASP A 89 21.84 -34.19 11.60
CA ASP A 89 21.88 -35.44 10.79
C ASP A 89 20.65 -36.32 11.22
N VAL A 90 19.82 -36.90 10.34
CA VAL A 90 19.94 -38.06 9.42
C VAL A 90 19.67 -39.45 10.06
N SER A 91 18.46 -39.98 9.76
CA SER A 91 18.07 -41.41 9.68
C SER A 91 17.88 -42.26 10.96
N ALA A 92 17.11 -43.35 10.78
CA ALA A 92 16.75 -44.46 11.69
C ALA A 92 16.09 -44.09 13.03
N CYS A 93 14.84 -44.48 13.34
CA CYS A 93 14.29 -45.84 13.49
C CYS A 93 14.95 -46.67 14.61
N VAL A 94 14.28 -46.78 15.77
CA VAL A 94 13.82 -48.06 16.37
C VAL A 94 12.96 -47.79 17.64
N ASN A 95 12.02 -48.71 17.89
CA ASN A 95 11.15 -48.91 19.06
C ASN A 95 11.82 -48.66 20.43
N GLY A 96 11.12 -48.38 21.53
CA GLY A 96 9.67 -48.40 21.86
C GLY A 96 9.49 -48.53 23.40
N ILE A 97 8.30 -48.94 23.87
CA ILE A 97 7.88 -49.09 25.30
C ILE A 97 7.64 -47.72 25.96
N ASP A 98 6.43 -47.27 26.36
CA ASP A 98 5.23 -47.81 27.06
C ASP A 98 5.24 -47.72 28.60
N LEU A 99 4.37 -46.85 29.12
CA LEU A 99 3.41 -46.96 30.26
C LEU A 99 2.83 -45.53 30.49
N MET A 100 1.53 -45.23 30.43
CA MET A 100 0.40 -45.60 31.34
C MET A 100 0.59 -45.14 32.80
N LEU A 101 -0.41 -44.67 33.56
CA LEU A 101 -1.88 -44.51 33.42
C LEU A 101 -2.31 -43.30 34.31
N PHE A 102 -3.44 -42.58 34.23
CA PHE A 102 -4.76 -42.67 33.57
C PHE A 102 -4.89 -41.55 32.48
N CYS A 103 -6.02 -41.06 31.89
CA CYS A 103 -7.46 -40.96 32.22
C CYS A 103 -7.76 -40.12 33.48
N ILE A 104 -8.96 -39.57 33.77
CA ILE A 104 -10.34 -39.64 33.23
C ILE A 104 -10.82 -38.14 33.12
N THR A 105 -11.68 -37.63 32.23
CA THR A 105 -12.97 -38.08 31.63
C THR A 105 -13.18 -37.50 30.22
N GLU A 106 -14.20 -37.96 29.48
CA GLU A 106 -14.65 -37.41 28.19
C GLU A 106 -16.12 -36.90 28.22
N LYS A 107 -16.54 -36.22 27.15
CA LYS A 107 -17.84 -36.48 26.52
C LYS A 107 -17.80 -36.21 25.00
N GLN A 108 -17.96 -37.26 24.19
CA GLN A 108 -17.97 -37.19 22.72
C GLN A 108 -19.39 -37.16 22.14
N VAL A 109 -19.53 -36.58 20.94
CA VAL A 109 -20.15 -37.15 19.72
C VAL A 109 -19.43 -36.45 18.54
N GLU A 110 -18.41 -37.05 17.93
CA GLU A 110 -18.45 -38.04 16.84
C GLU A 110 -18.89 -37.46 15.47
N MET A 111 -17.98 -37.54 14.48
CA MET A 111 -18.21 -37.33 13.04
C MET A 111 -17.20 -38.20 12.28
N ALA A 112 -17.67 -38.99 11.30
CA ALA A 112 -16.89 -40.08 10.72
C ALA A 112 -15.88 -39.63 9.64
N ALA A 113 -14.76 -40.35 9.55
CA ALA A 113 -13.82 -40.27 8.43
C ALA A 113 -14.10 -41.38 7.40
N ALA A 114 -14.29 -41.00 6.13
CA ALA A 114 -14.49 -41.90 5.00
C ALA A 114 -13.57 -41.48 3.82
N PRO A 115 -13.18 -42.40 2.91
CA PRO A 115 -11.95 -42.26 2.13
C PRO A 115 -12.06 -41.31 0.92
N ALA A 116 -10.89 -40.78 0.51
CA ALA A 116 -10.76 -39.91 -0.65
C ALA A 116 -11.09 -40.64 -1.98
N ALA A 117 -12.10 -40.14 -2.69
CA ALA A 117 -12.50 -40.68 -3.99
C ALA A 117 -11.55 -40.25 -5.12
N THR A 118 -10.89 -41.21 -5.77
CA THR A 118 -10.05 -40.95 -6.95
C THR A 118 -10.91 -40.92 -8.22
N PHE A 119 -11.24 -39.73 -8.72
CA PHE A 119 -11.97 -39.58 -9.98
C PHE A 119 -11.08 -39.87 -11.19
N THR A 120 -11.42 -40.92 -11.95
CA THR A 120 -10.74 -41.28 -13.20
C THR A 120 -11.66 -40.98 -14.40
N ILE A 121 -11.31 -40.01 -15.24
CA ILE A 121 -12.08 -39.70 -16.46
C ILE A 121 -11.61 -40.60 -17.60
N GLY A 122 -12.22 -41.78 -17.72
CA GLY A 122 -12.02 -42.67 -18.86
C GLY A 122 -12.86 -42.23 -20.06
N THR A 123 -12.23 -41.85 -21.17
CA THR A 123 -12.92 -41.61 -22.45
C THR A 123 -12.90 -42.88 -23.30
N ALA A 124 -14.02 -43.59 -23.31
CA ALA A 124 -14.21 -44.73 -24.20
C ALA A 124 -14.70 -44.26 -25.58
N ALA A 125 -13.93 -44.54 -26.63
CA ALA A 125 -14.32 -44.31 -28.03
C ALA A 125 -14.17 -45.62 -28.81
N SER A 126 -15.29 -46.18 -29.27
CA SER A 126 -15.29 -47.36 -30.15
C SER A 126 -15.44 -46.93 -31.61
N ILE A 127 -14.51 -47.38 -32.46
CA ILE A 127 -14.60 -47.27 -33.91
C ILE A 127 -14.21 -48.63 -34.50
N GLY A 128 -15.15 -49.28 -35.20
CA GLY A 128 -14.91 -50.54 -35.87
C GLY A 128 -14.11 -50.36 -37.17
N GLN A 129 -13.20 -51.29 -37.46
CA GLN A 129 -12.41 -51.26 -38.70
C GLN A 129 -13.19 -51.80 -39.91
N ARG A 130 -13.16 -51.05 -41.02
CA ARG A 130 -13.17 -51.61 -42.39
C ARG A 130 -12.33 -50.72 -43.33
N GLY A 131 -11.54 -51.36 -44.20
CA GLY A 131 -11.37 -50.89 -45.58
C GLY A 131 -10.33 -49.81 -45.90
N SER A 132 -9.06 -50.18 -45.88
CA SER A 132 -8.09 -49.96 -46.99
C SER A 132 -7.73 -48.55 -47.54
N SER A 133 -6.41 -48.37 -47.71
CA SER A 133 -5.69 -47.52 -48.69
C SER A 133 -5.56 -46.01 -48.43
N LEU A 134 -4.38 -45.47 -48.76
CA LEU A 134 -3.98 -44.07 -48.54
C LEU A 134 -4.15 -43.21 -49.79
N SER A 135 -4.50 -41.93 -49.60
CA SER A 135 -4.03 -40.83 -50.46
C SER A 135 -3.80 -39.57 -49.61
N GLN A 136 -3.05 -38.59 -50.13
CA GLN A 136 -2.53 -37.46 -49.35
C GLN A 136 -3.46 -36.24 -49.35
N SER A 137 -3.71 -35.61 -48.19
CA SER A 137 -3.91 -34.15 -48.12
C SER A 137 -3.82 -33.55 -46.71
N LYS A 138 -3.03 -32.48 -46.59
CA LYS A 138 -3.14 -31.27 -45.71
C LYS A 138 -3.38 -31.45 -44.18
N PRO A 139 -2.57 -30.80 -43.31
CA PRO A 139 -2.81 -30.78 -41.87
C PRO A 139 -4.02 -29.89 -41.50
N PHE A 140 -4.87 -30.39 -40.61
CA PHE A 140 -6.06 -29.69 -40.10
C PHE A 140 -5.70 -28.86 -38.85
N GLY A 141 -5.95 -27.55 -38.87
CA GLY A 141 -5.56 -26.65 -37.79
C GLY A 141 -6.58 -26.58 -36.64
N LEU A 142 -6.31 -27.28 -35.53
CA LEU A 142 -7.12 -27.17 -34.31
C LEU A 142 -6.75 -25.92 -33.48
N ARG A 143 -7.61 -24.90 -33.54
CA ARG A 143 -7.46 -23.64 -32.80
C ARG A 143 -8.22 -23.72 -31.48
N PHE A 144 -7.57 -24.15 -30.40
CA PHE A 144 -8.15 -24.05 -29.06
C PHE A 144 -8.19 -22.59 -28.61
N ASN A 145 -9.39 -22.11 -28.25
CA ASN A 145 -9.61 -20.79 -27.68
C ASN A 145 -10.05 -20.98 -26.22
N SER A 146 -9.27 -20.52 -25.26
CA SER A 146 -9.56 -20.65 -23.83
C SER A 146 -9.21 -19.35 -23.11
N GLN A 147 -10.23 -18.51 -22.88
CA GLN A 147 -10.13 -17.36 -22.00
C GLN A 147 -10.56 -17.78 -20.60
N ASN A 148 -9.61 -17.91 -19.68
CA ASN A 148 -9.85 -18.09 -18.24
C ASN A 148 -8.63 -17.58 -17.46
N HIS A 149 -8.58 -16.26 -17.21
CA HIS A 149 -7.47 -15.62 -16.50
C HIS A 149 -7.72 -15.52 -15.00
N LEU A 150 -7.27 -16.52 -14.24
CA LEU A 150 -7.14 -16.42 -12.78
C LEU A 150 -5.95 -15.52 -12.38
N LYS A 151 -6.16 -14.19 -12.37
CA LYS A 151 -5.23 -13.22 -11.76
C LYS A 151 -5.46 -13.16 -10.23
N SER A 152 -4.93 -14.11 -9.47
CA SER A 152 -4.84 -14.04 -8.01
C SER A 152 -3.37 -14.05 -7.58
N PHE A 153 -2.81 -12.85 -7.35
CA PHE A 153 -1.40 -12.69 -6.98
C PHE A 153 -1.27 -12.51 -5.47
N CYS A 154 -1.13 -13.63 -4.76
CA CYS A 154 -0.58 -13.64 -3.40
C CYS A 154 0.93 -13.93 -3.49
N GLY A 155 1.74 -13.20 -2.71
CA GLY A 155 3.20 -13.28 -2.78
C GLY A 155 3.77 -14.66 -2.47
N LEU A 156 4.96 -14.94 -3.00
CA LEU A 156 5.71 -16.20 -2.85
C LEU A 156 4.98 -17.46 -3.35
N LYS A 157 5.27 -17.85 -4.60
CA LYS A 157 5.03 -19.23 -5.08
C LYS A 157 6.30 -19.82 -5.69
N ALA A 158 6.64 -21.03 -5.25
CA ALA A 158 7.68 -21.84 -5.88
C ALA A 158 7.21 -22.35 -7.25
N MET A 159 8.16 -22.54 -8.18
CA MET A 159 7.89 -23.03 -9.54
C MET A 159 7.53 -24.52 -9.57
N PRO A 160 6.35 -24.93 -10.06
CA PRO A 160 6.06 -26.33 -10.36
C PRO A 160 6.66 -26.71 -11.72
N SER A 161 7.77 -27.46 -11.74
CA SER A 161 8.37 -27.93 -12.99
C SER A 161 7.61 -29.13 -13.57
N ALA A 162 6.78 -28.91 -14.60
CA ALA A 162 6.08 -29.98 -15.30
C ALA A 162 7.03 -30.80 -16.19
N ARG A 163 7.28 -32.06 -15.83
CA ARG A 163 8.21 -32.96 -16.56
C ARG A 163 7.45 -33.86 -17.53
N CYS A 164 7.16 -33.37 -18.73
CA CYS A 164 6.52 -34.17 -19.78
C CYS A 164 7.50 -35.18 -20.37
N GLY A 165 7.35 -36.46 -20.01
CA GLY A 165 8.07 -37.58 -20.63
C GLY A 165 7.29 -38.14 -21.81
N LEU A 166 7.85 -38.05 -23.01
CA LEU A 166 7.28 -38.61 -24.23
C LEU A 166 8.23 -39.68 -24.76
N GLU A 167 7.91 -40.95 -24.47
CA GLU A 167 8.53 -42.07 -25.17
C GLU A 167 7.87 -42.23 -26.54
N ILE A 168 8.69 -42.23 -27.59
CA ILE A 168 8.28 -42.58 -28.96
C ILE A 168 9.18 -43.76 -29.37
N SER A 169 8.58 -44.95 -29.38
CA SER A 169 9.26 -46.23 -29.57
C SER A 169 9.18 -46.76 -31.00
N PHE A 170 9.35 -45.89 -32.00
CA PHE A 170 9.44 -46.29 -33.41
C PHE A 170 10.38 -45.37 -34.21
N PHE A 171 11.17 -45.97 -35.12
CA PHE A 171 12.31 -45.39 -35.84
C PHE A 171 13.57 -45.05 -35.00
N GLY A 172 14.71 -44.94 -35.71
CA GLY A 172 16.07 -45.13 -35.17
C GLY A 172 16.63 -44.01 -34.28
N LYS A 173 17.60 -44.38 -33.43
CA LYS A 173 18.11 -43.54 -32.31
C LYS A 173 18.84 -42.24 -32.71
N GLU A 174 19.35 -42.11 -33.93
CA GLU A 174 20.33 -41.05 -34.26
C GLU A 174 19.71 -39.72 -34.71
N THR A 175 18.55 -39.71 -35.39
CA THR A 175 17.91 -38.46 -35.86
C THR A 175 17.18 -37.71 -34.76
N GLY A 176 16.73 -38.40 -33.70
CA GLY A 176 15.98 -37.82 -32.60
C GLY A 176 16.77 -36.87 -31.69
N ALA A 177 18.11 -36.84 -31.75
CA ALA A 177 18.93 -35.92 -30.96
C ALA A 177 19.00 -34.52 -31.58
N ALA A 178 19.37 -34.43 -32.87
CA ALA A 178 19.50 -33.16 -33.59
C ALA A 178 18.17 -32.39 -33.72
N LEU A 179 17.06 -33.11 -33.92
CA LEU A 179 15.71 -32.53 -33.90
C LEU A 179 15.36 -31.97 -32.51
N ARG A 180 15.62 -32.71 -31.43
CA ARG A 180 15.39 -32.21 -30.06
C ARG A 180 16.25 -30.99 -29.74
N ALA A 181 17.51 -30.92 -30.17
CA ALA A 181 18.35 -29.73 -30.01
C ALA A 181 17.81 -28.51 -30.78
N SER A 182 17.32 -28.71 -32.01
CA SER A 182 16.77 -27.64 -32.86
C SER A 182 15.45 -27.08 -32.33
N PHE A 183 14.55 -27.95 -31.84
CA PHE A 183 13.30 -27.52 -31.21
C PHE A 183 13.51 -26.96 -29.80
N ALA A 184 14.41 -27.54 -29.00
CA ALA A 184 14.71 -27.02 -27.66
C ALA A 184 15.34 -25.62 -27.71
N SER A 185 16.25 -25.34 -28.65
CA SER A 185 16.86 -24.00 -28.78
C SER A 185 15.85 -22.94 -29.24
N LYS A 186 14.97 -23.25 -30.21
CA LYS A 186 13.86 -22.34 -30.56
C LYS A 186 12.89 -22.13 -29.41
N ALA A 187 12.42 -23.20 -28.76
CA ALA A 187 11.50 -23.10 -27.62
C ALA A 187 12.14 -22.35 -26.43
N GLN A 188 13.44 -22.51 -26.18
CA GLN A 188 14.16 -21.74 -25.15
C GLN A 188 14.31 -20.26 -25.52
N ASN A 189 14.50 -19.91 -26.80
CA ASN A 189 14.54 -18.51 -27.21
C ASN A 189 13.16 -17.84 -27.20
N GLU A 190 12.10 -18.52 -27.64
CA GLU A 190 10.73 -18.02 -27.52
C GLU A 190 10.31 -17.88 -26.06
N ASN A 191 10.60 -18.88 -25.21
CA ASN A 191 10.29 -18.82 -23.78
C ASN A 191 11.16 -17.76 -23.06
N ARG A 192 12.45 -17.57 -23.43
CA ARG A 192 13.24 -16.43 -22.95
C ARG A 192 12.66 -15.08 -23.37
N ASN A 193 12.22 -14.94 -24.61
CA ASN A 193 11.63 -13.69 -25.10
C ASN A 193 10.26 -13.42 -24.46
N LEU A 194 9.44 -14.45 -24.21
CA LEU A 194 8.20 -14.36 -23.44
C LEU A 194 8.46 -14.01 -21.97
N GLN A 195 9.44 -14.65 -21.32
CA GLN A 195 9.86 -14.30 -19.95
C GLN A 195 10.38 -12.86 -19.87
N LYS A 196 11.15 -12.38 -20.87
CA LYS A 196 11.55 -10.96 -20.98
C LYS A 196 10.36 -10.01 -21.21
N ARG A 197 9.23 -10.52 -21.70
CA ARG A 197 7.97 -9.79 -21.90
C ARG A 197 6.99 -9.90 -20.72
N MET A 198 7.33 -10.68 -19.69
CA MET A 198 6.45 -11.01 -18.56
C MET A 198 7.07 -10.80 -17.18
N GLN A 199 8.34 -10.37 -17.11
CA GLN A 199 8.84 -9.64 -15.94
C GLN A 199 8.23 -8.23 -15.99
N PRO A 200 7.47 -7.77 -14.98
CA PRO A 200 7.12 -6.36 -14.87
C PRO A 200 8.42 -5.59 -14.70
N GLN A 201 8.79 -4.78 -15.71
CA GLN A 201 9.89 -3.86 -15.56
C GLN A 201 9.38 -2.72 -14.69
N ALA A 202 10.01 -2.52 -13.53
CA ALA A 202 9.80 -1.34 -12.71
C ALA A 202 10.07 -0.09 -13.57
N SER A 203 9.00 0.68 -13.86
CA SER A 203 9.01 1.70 -14.93
C SER A 203 8.41 3.04 -14.52
N TYR A 204 7.60 3.08 -13.45
CA TYR A 204 6.85 4.27 -13.07
C TYR A 204 7.43 4.95 -11.82
N LYS A 205 7.46 6.27 -11.82
CA LYS A 205 7.86 7.10 -10.68
C LYS A 205 6.63 7.51 -9.88
N VAL A 206 6.65 7.31 -8.56
CA VAL A 206 5.55 7.65 -7.65
C VAL A 206 6.03 8.60 -6.56
N ALA A 207 5.36 9.74 -6.40
CA ALA A 207 5.62 10.68 -5.31
C ALA A 207 4.59 10.56 -4.19
N VAL A 208 5.04 10.57 -2.94
CA VAL A 208 4.17 10.65 -1.75
C VAL A 208 4.43 11.97 -1.04
N LEU A 209 3.47 12.90 -1.12
CA LEU A 209 3.55 14.22 -0.51
C LEU A 209 2.89 14.17 0.88
N GLY A 210 3.69 14.31 1.94
CA GLY A 210 3.30 14.00 3.33
C GLY A 210 3.76 12.61 3.79
N ALA A 211 4.88 12.12 3.25
CA ALA A 211 5.43 10.79 3.51
C ALA A 211 5.90 10.56 4.95
N GLY A 212 6.22 11.61 5.71
CA GLY A 212 6.53 11.53 7.14
C GLY A 212 5.28 11.37 8.01
N GLY A 213 4.09 11.65 7.49
CA GLY A 213 2.81 11.53 8.21
C GLY A 213 2.36 10.09 8.49
N GLY A 214 1.41 9.94 9.42
CA GLY A 214 0.92 8.62 9.87
C GLY A 214 0.15 7.79 8.83
N ILE A 215 -0.26 8.38 7.70
CA ILE A 215 -0.70 7.66 6.49
C ILE A 215 0.49 7.47 5.54
N GLY A 216 1.33 8.50 5.38
CA GLY A 216 2.46 8.53 4.45
C GLY A 216 3.45 7.39 4.64
N GLN A 217 3.88 7.11 5.88
CA GLN A 217 4.87 6.05 6.15
C GLN A 217 4.39 4.64 5.74
N PRO A 218 3.23 4.13 6.23
CA PRO A 218 2.72 2.83 5.79
C PRO A 218 2.29 2.81 4.31
N LEU A 219 1.90 3.95 3.72
CA LEU A 219 1.58 4.06 2.29
C LEU A 219 2.84 3.91 1.44
N ALA A 220 3.93 4.59 1.81
CA ALA A 220 5.22 4.49 1.17
C ALA A 220 5.79 3.06 1.23
N LEU A 221 5.62 2.36 2.37
CA LEU A 221 5.97 0.94 2.49
C LEU A 221 5.22 0.06 1.48
N LEU A 222 3.90 0.24 1.35
CA LEU A 222 3.09 -0.54 0.42
C LEU A 222 3.40 -0.23 -1.04
N ILE A 223 3.68 1.04 -1.39
CA ILE A 223 4.11 1.44 -2.74
C ILE A 223 5.51 0.87 -3.06
N LYS A 224 6.44 0.90 -2.10
CA LYS A 224 7.78 0.26 -2.20
C LYS A 224 7.70 -1.25 -2.43
N MET A 225 6.58 -1.90 -2.09
CA MET A 225 6.35 -3.34 -2.36
C MET A 225 5.81 -3.63 -3.78
N SER A 226 5.35 -2.64 -4.55
CA SER A 226 4.88 -2.87 -5.92
C SER A 226 6.05 -3.12 -6.89
N PRO A 227 5.97 -4.13 -7.78
CA PRO A 227 6.99 -4.39 -8.80
C PRO A 227 6.97 -3.41 -9.97
N LEU A 228 5.93 -2.56 -10.09
CA LEU A 228 5.76 -1.60 -11.18
C LEU A 228 6.54 -0.28 -10.96
N VAL A 229 6.91 0.02 -9.71
CA VAL A 229 7.52 1.30 -9.32
C VAL A 229 9.05 1.26 -9.48
N SER A 230 9.61 2.16 -10.30
CA SER A 230 11.06 2.36 -10.48
C SER A 230 11.65 3.27 -9.41
N ASP A 231 10.93 4.35 -9.08
CA ASP A 231 11.37 5.38 -8.15
C ASP A 231 10.20 5.75 -7.22
N LEU A 232 10.49 5.76 -5.92
CA LEU A 232 9.58 6.23 -4.87
C LEU A 232 10.15 7.52 -4.28
N HIS A 233 9.58 8.64 -4.70
CA HIS A 233 9.94 9.97 -4.22
C HIS A 233 9.13 10.28 -2.96
N LEU A 234 9.80 10.58 -1.85
CA LEU A 234 9.17 10.82 -0.56
C LEU A 234 9.39 12.28 -0.13
N TYR A 235 8.30 13.05 -0.07
CA TYR A 235 8.32 14.45 0.36
C TYR A 235 7.62 14.64 1.70
N ASP A 236 8.22 15.47 2.55
CA ASP A 236 7.55 16.06 3.70
C ASP A 236 8.24 17.38 4.10
N ILE A 237 7.59 18.20 4.91
CA ILE A 237 8.18 19.43 5.45
C ILE A 237 9.31 19.14 6.46
N ALA A 238 9.35 17.95 7.05
CA ALA A 238 10.38 17.51 7.98
C ALA A 238 10.55 15.98 8.02
N ASN A 239 11.71 15.51 8.47
CA ASN A 239 12.00 14.13 8.92
C ASN A 239 11.88 12.98 7.90
N VAL A 240 11.43 13.22 6.66
CA VAL A 240 11.23 12.17 5.65
C VAL A 240 12.49 11.37 5.30
N LYS A 241 13.68 11.96 5.46
CA LYS A 241 14.98 11.27 5.30
C LYS A 241 15.10 9.97 6.11
N GLY A 242 14.55 9.92 7.33
CA GLY A 242 14.56 8.69 8.13
C GLY A 242 13.68 7.59 7.53
N VAL A 243 12.50 7.96 7.02
CA VAL A 243 11.55 7.06 6.35
C VAL A 243 12.15 6.51 5.04
N ALA A 244 12.81 7.37 4.27
CA ALA A 244 13.48 6.95 3.04
C ALA A 244 14.65 5.99 3.30
N ALA A 245 15.47 6.26 4.32
CA ALA A 245 16.56 5.37 4.71
C ALA A 245 16.05 3.99 5.14
N ASP A 246 15.00 3.93 5.96
CA ASP A 246 14.39 2.67 6.39
C ASP A 246 13.84 1.85 5.20
N LEU A 247 13.03 2.50 4.35
CA LEU A 247 12.45 1.88 3.15
C LEU A 247 13.49 1.50 2.09
N SER A 248 14.67 2.14 2.07
CA SER A 248 15.76 1.78 1.15
C SER A 248 16.30 0.36 1.41
N HIS A 249 16.15 -0.16 2.63
CA HIS A 249 16.57 -1.53 2.99
C HIS A 249 15.61 -2.61 2.46
N CYS A 250 14.40 -2.27 2.03
CA CYS A 250 13.45 -3.25 1.48
C CYS A 250 13.94 -3.74 0.10
N ASN A 251 14.07 -5.07 -0.06
CA ASN A 251 14.69 -5.75 -1.20
C ASN A 251 13.78 -5.86 -2.44
N THR A 252 13.21 -4.73 -2.86
CA THR A 252 12.28 -4.57 -3.99
C THR A 252 12.88 -3.58 -5.01
N PRO A 253 12.46 -3.60 -6.31
CA PRO A 253 13.19 -2.90 -7.38
C PRO A 253 13.15 -1.37 -7.30
N SER A 254 12.14 -0.78 -6.63
CA SER A 254 12.00 0.67 -6.47
C SER A 254 13.18 1.30 -5.71
N GLN A 255 13.78 2.35 -6.29
CA GLN A 255 14.73 3.23 -5.59
C GLN A 255 13.98 4.27 -4.76
N VAL A 256 14.40 4.52 -3.52
CA VAL A 256 13.74 5.49 -2.63
C VAL A 256 14.58 6.76 -2.53
N LYS A 257 13.95 7.94 -2.62
CA LYS A 257 14.60 9.26 -2.52
C LYS A 257 13.87 10.16 -1.53
N ASP A 258 14.61 10.88 -0.68
CA ASP A 258 14.06 11.87 0.26
C ASP A 258 14.14 13.31 -0.25
N PHE A 259 13.04 14.05 -0.09
CA PHE A 259 12.91 15.47 -0.43
C PHE A 259 12.34 16.21 0.78
N THR A 260 13.16 16.98 1.49
CA THR A 260 12.76 17.60 2.78
C THR A 260 12.61 19.11 2.68
N GLY A 261 11.43 19.63 2.93
CA GLY A 261 11.15 21.07 2.96
C GLY A 261 10.91 21.69 1.59
N ALA A 262 10.31 22.88 1.58
CA ALA A 262 9.67 23.46 0.39
C ALA A 262 10.59 23.69 -0.84
N SER A 263 11.90 23.83 -0.66
CA SER A 263 12.86 23.94 -1.77
C SER A 263 12.99 22.65 -2.59
N GLU A 264 12.78 21.49 -1.96
CA GLU A 264 12.92 20.18 -2.58
C GLU A 264 11.61 19.68 -3.22
N LEU A 265 10.51 20.43 -3.10
CA LEU A 265 9.21 20.01 -3.62
C LEU A 265 9.19 19.93 -5.16
N GLY A 266 9.86 20.85 -5.87
CA GLY A 266 10.01 20.77 -7.32
C GLY A 266 10.80 19.54 -7.75
N ASN A 267 11.99 19.35 -7.16
CA ASN A 267 12.88 18.20 -7.37
C ASN A 267 12.17 16.86 -7.10
N CYS A 268 11.23 16.82 -6.14
CA CYS A 268 10.44 15.63 -5.83
C CYS A 268 9.47 15.24 -6.95
N LEU A 269 9.05 16.20 -7.77
CA LEU A 269 7.98 16.06 -8.76
C LEU A 269 8.51 15.84 -10.19
N GLU A 270 9.83 15.86 -10.41
CA GLU A 270 10.44 15.61 -11.73
C GLU A 270 10.07 14.23 -12.30
N ASP A 271 9.50 14.23 -13.52
CA ASP A 271 8.99 13.07 -14.27
C ASP A 271 8.02 12.14 -13.51
N VAL A 272 7.29 12.61 -12.50
CA VAL A 272 6.42 11.73 -11.71
C VAL A 272 5.17 11.31 -12.48
N ASP A 273 4.90 10.00 -12.58
CA ASP A 273 3.69 9.45 -13.21
C ASP A 273 2.46 9.52 -12.29
N VAL A 274 2.66 9.30 -10.99
CA VAL A 274 1.59 9.28 -9.98
C VAL A 274 1.99 10.07 -8.74
N VAL A 275 1.27 11.14 -8.44
CA VAL A 275 1.44 11.94 -7.21
C VAL A 275 0.35 11.60 -6.22
N VAL A 276 0.73 11.21 -5.00
CA VAL A 276 -0.19 10.81 -3.94
C VAL A 276 -0.06 11.77 -2.77
N ILE A 277 -1.19 12.38 -2.36
CA ILE A 277 -1.21 13.46 -1.37
C ILE A 277 -2.00 13.03 -0.11
N PRO A 278 -1.36 12.30 0.82
CA PRO A 278 -1.83 12.12 2.19
C PRO A 278 -1.55 13.32 3.11
N ALA A 279 -0.78 14.33 2.66
CA ALA A 279 -0.45 15.51 3.46
C ALA A 279 -1.70 16.22 4.02
N GLY A 280 -1.66 16.53 5.31
CA GLY A 280 -2.72 17.21 6.02
C GLY A 280 -2.53 17.10 7.53
N VAL A 281 -3.12 18.02 8.26
CA VAL A 281 -3.14 17.98 9.73
C VAL A 281 -4.31 17.07 10.17
N PRO A 282 -4.08 16.07 11.04
CA PRO A 282 -5.17 15.32 11.66
C PRO A 282 -5.93 16.20 12.65
N ARG A 283 -7.24 16.02 12.78
CA ARG A 283 -8.06 16.79 13.73
C ARG A 283 -7.52 16.64 15.15
N LYS A 284 -7.20 17.76 15.80
CA LYS A 284 -6.74 17.82 17.20
C LYS A 284 -7.89 18.25 18.13
N PRO A 285 -7.85 17.92 19.43
CA PRO A 285 -8.73 18.52 20.43
C PRO A 285 -8.70 20.06 20.35
N GLY A 286 -9.86 20.70 20.52
CA GLY A 286 -10.02 22.15 20.40
C GLY A 286 -10.12 22.72 18.98
N MET A 287 -9.79 21.94 17.93
CA MET A 287 -9.87 22.39 16.53
C MET A 287 -11.31 22.30 15.98
N THR A 288 -11.81 23.38 15.38
CA THR A 288 -13.12 23.38 14.71
C THR A 288 -13.08 22.62 13.38
N ARG A 289 -14.25 22.38 12.78
CA ARG A 289 -14.34 21.81 11.42
C ARG A 289 -13.77 22.76 10.36
N ASP A 290 -13.83 24.07 10.59
CA ASP A 290 -13.40 25.08 9.62
C ASP A 290 -11.90 25.38 9.71
N ASP A 291 -11.30 25.35 10.91
CA ASP A 291 -9.84 25.43 11.06
C ASP A 291 -9.15 24.28 10.30
N LEU A 292 -9.64 23.06 10.51
CA LEU A 292 -9.15 21.85 9.86
C LEU A 292 -9.28 21.93 8.34
N PHE A 293 -10.43 22.43 7.86
CA PHE A 293 -10.64 22.69 6.43
C PHE A 293 -9.64 23.72 5.90
N ASN A 294 -9.53 24.90 6.51
CA ASN A 294 -8.67 25.99 6.02
C ASN A 294 -7.18 25.59 5.97
N ILE A 295 -6.71 24.86 6.99
CA ILE A 295 -5.33 24.34 7.05
C ILE A 295 -5.08 23.35 5.90
N ASN A 296 -5.94 22.34 5.75
CA ASN A 296 -5.74 21.31 4.73
C ASN A 296 -6.01 21.84 3.30
N ALA A 297 -6.89 22.83 3.15
CA ALA A 297 -7.14 23.55 1.91
C ALA A 297 -5.90 24.33 1.44
N GLY A 298 -5.19 25.01 2.35
CA GLY A 298 -3.91 25.64 2.05
C GLY A 298 -2.84 24.62 1.63
N ILE A 299 -2.68 23.54 2.41
CA ILE A 299 -1.73 22.46 2.10
C ILE A 299 -1.99 21.85 0.71
N VAL A 300 -3.25 21.55 0.38
CA VAL A 300 -3.61 20.98 -0.94
C VAL A 300 -3.38 21.99 -2.06
N ARG A 301 -3.74 23.26 -1.88
CA ARG A 301 -3.47 24.33 -2.85
C ARG A 301 -1.98 24.40 -3.19
N ASP A 302 -1.12 24.43 -2.18
CA ASP A 302 0.32 24.65 -2.35
C ASP A 302 1.00 23.44 -3.01
N LEU A 303 0.64 22.22 -2.57
CA LEU A 303 1.17 21.00 -3.17
C LEU A 303 0.67 20.79 -4.61
N VAL A 304 -0.62 21.04 -4.88
CA VAL A 304 -1.17 20.90 -6.25
C VAL A 304 -0.67 22.00 -7.18
N SER A 305 -0.37 23.21 -6.68
CA SER A 305 0.34 24.23 -7.47
C SER A 305 1.72 23.71 -7.90
N ALA A 306 2.48 23.09 -7.00
CA ALA A 306 3.78 22.53 -7.36
C ALA A 306 3.66 21.36 -8.36
N VAL A 307 2.63 20.51 -8.24
CA VAL A 307 2.34 19.46 -9.24
C VAL A 307 2.03 20.07 -10.61
N ALA A 308 1.22 21.13 -10.66
CA ALA A 308 0.90 21.85 -11.89
C ALA A 308 2.15 22.45 -12.57
N ASP A 309 3.11 22.92 -11.76
CA ASP A 309 4.36 23.55 -12.25
C ASP A 309 5.45 22.55 -12.67
N ASN A 310 5.43 21.30 -12.19
CA ASN A 310 6.55 20.34 -12.36
C ASN A 310 6.15 19.01 -13.04
N CYS A 311 4.93 18.50 -12.81
CA CYS A 311 4.43 17.27 -13.44
C CYS A 311 2.92 17.34 -13.73
N PRO A 312 2.46 18.29 -14.57
CA PRO A 312 1.03 18.47 -14.89
C PRO A 312 0.38 17.25 -15.55
N ASP A 313 1.17 16.36 -16.15
CA ASP A 313 0.69 15.13 -16.79
C ASP A 313 0.50 13.93 -15.83
N ALA A 314 0.88 14.06 -14.55
CA ALA A 314 0.77 13.00 -13.55
C ALA A 314 -0.69 12.67 -13.18
N PHE A 315 -0.95 11.46 -12.66
CA PHE A 315 -2.21 11.16 -11.97
C PHE A 315 -2.13 11.66 -10.52
N ILE A 316 -3.11 12.45 -10.09
CA ILE A 316 -3.09 13.21 -8.82
C ILE A 316 -4.11 12.60 -7.86
N HIS A 317 -3.63 11.92 -6.82
CA HIS A 317 -4.44 11.20 -5.84
C HIS A 317 -4.57 12.00 -4.53
N ILE A 318 -5.71 12.67 -4.36
CA ILE A 318 -6.03 13.45 -3.16
C ILE A 318 -6.60 12.53 -2.06
N ILE A 319 -5.88 12.42 -0.95
CA ILE A 319 -6.32 11.75 0.30
C ILE A 319 -6.55 12.80 1.41
N SER A 320 -5.91 13.97 1.30
CA SER A 320 -6.09 15.15 2.17
C SER A 320 -7.55 15.47 2.42
N ASN A 321 -8.00 15.33 3.67
CA ASN A 321 -9.39 15.51 4.04
C ASN A 321 -9.72 16.99 4.36
N PRO A 322 -10.95 17.48 4.05
CA PRO A 322 -12.09 16.74 3.51
C PRO A 322 -12.07 16.59 1.97
N VAL A 323 -12.09 15.36 1.47
CA VAL A 323 -11.95 15.04 0.02
C VAL A 323 -13.02 15.73 -0.83
N ASN A 324 -14.26 15.83 -0.32
CA ASN A 324 -15.39 16.51 -0.97
C ASN A 324 -15.12 18.00 -1.31
N SER A 325 -14.12 18.63 -0.68
CA SER A 325 -13.74 20.03 -0.93
C SER A 325 -12.30 20.17 -1.45
N THR A 326 -11.37 19.30 -1.03
CA THR A 326 -9.97 19.37 -1.46
C THR A 326 -9.75 18.96 -2.92
N VAL A 327 -10.57 18.06 -3.47
CA VAL A 327 -10.56 17.77 -4.91
C VAL A 327 -11.05 18.97 -5.75
N PRO A 328 -12.17 19.64 -5.43
CA PRO A 328 -12.52 20.92 -6.04
C PRO A 328 -11.44 22.00 -5.92
N ILE A 329 -10.77 22.13 -4.77
CA ILE A 329 -9.63 23.05 -4.62
C ILE A 329 -8.50 22.69 -5.60
N ALA A 330 -8.11 21.42 -5.67
CA ALA A 330 -7.09 20.95 -6.60
C ALA A 330 -7.48 21.22 -8.07
N ALA A 331 -8.73 20.99 -8.44
CA ALA A 331 -9.23 21.27 -9.79
C ALA A 331 -9.17 22.77 -10.13
N GLU A 332 -9.62 23.66 -9.24
CA GLU A 332 -9.55 25.10 -9.47
C GLU A 332 -8.10 25.61 -9.55
N VAL A 333 -7.18 25.08 -8.74
CA VAL A 333 -5.74 25.41 -8.82
C VAL A 333 -5.13 24.98 -10.17
N LEU A 334 -5.43 23.76 -10.63
CA LEU A 334 -4.99 23.27 -11.94
C LEU A 334 -5.59 24.09 -13.10
N LYS A 335 -6.83 24.59 -12.96
CA LYS A 335 -7.46 25.50 -13.94
C LYS A 335 -6.80 26.88 -13.95
N GLN A 336 -6.51 27.45 -12.77
CA GLN A 336 -5.77 28.72 -12.62
C GLN A 336 -4.36 28.63 -13.24
N LYS A 337 -3.74 27.45 -13.18
CA LYS A 337 -2.45 27.13 -13.83
C LYS A 337 -2.57 26.76 -15.32
N GLY A 338 -3.78 26.60 -15.86
CA GLY A 338 -4.02 26.28 -17.27
C GLY A 338 -3.74 24.82 -17.68
N VAL A 339 -3.55 23.90 -16.72
CA VAL A 339 -3.09 22.51 -16.96
C VAL A 339 -4.10 21.44 -16.50
N TYR A 340 -5.37 21.82 -16.30
CA TYR A 340 -6.38 20.89 -15.76
C TYR A 340 -6.88 19.85 -16.77
N ASP A 341 -6.46 18.59 -16.59
CA ASP A 341 -7.13 17.42 -17.16
C ASP A 341 -8.06 16.77 -16.10
N PRO A 342 -9.40 16.82 -16.27
CA PRO A 342 -10.34 16.20 -15.33
C PRO A 342 -10.20 14.68 -15.25
N LYS A 343 -9.52 14.02 -16.20
CA LYS A 343 -9.29 12.57 -16.19
C LYS A 343 -8.17 12.15 -15.24
N LYS A 344 -7.32 13.08 -14.80
CA LYS A 344 -6.09 12.80 -14.03
C LYS A 344 -6.20 13.16 -12.55
N LEU A 345 -7.26 13.85 -12.13
CA LEU A 345 -7.47 14.24 -10.74
C LEU A 345 -8.47 13.32 -10.03
N PHE A 346 -8.03 12.67 -8.95
CA PHE A 346 -8.76 11.62 -8.25
C PHE A 346 -8.86 11.89 -6.74
N GLY A 347 -10.07 11.93 -6.19
CA GLY A 347 -10.30 11.77 -4.76
C GLY A 347 -10.34 10.30 -4.38
N VAL A 348 -9.49 9.88 -3.45
CA VAL A 348 -9.32 8.46 -3.09
C VAL A 348 -10.39 8.02 -2.08
N THR A 349 -11.55 7.60 -2.58
CA THR A 349 -12.67 7.07 -1.77
C THR A 349 -12.59 5.55 -1.53
N THR A 350 -11.53 4.90 -2.02
CA THR A 350 -11.32 3.44 -1.96
C THR A 350 -11.42 2.83 -0.56
N LEU A 351 -11.19 3.60 0.51
CA LEU A 351 -11.34 3.13 1.88
C LEU A 351 -12.80 2.75 2.21
N ASP A 352 -13.77 3.42 1.60
CA ASP A 352 -15.19 3.17 1.86
C ASP A 352 -15.67 1.92 1.12
N VAL A 353 -15.14 1.65 -0.08
CA VAL A 353 -15.30 0.35 -0.77
C VAL A 353 -14.66 -0.77 0.06
N VAL A 354 -13.45 -0.57 0.59
CA VAL A 354 -12.77 -1.56 1.46
C VAL A 354 -13.60 -1.84 2.73
N ARG A 355 -14.21 -0.81 3.34
CA ARG A 355 -15.14 -0.96 4.48
C ARG A 355 -16.42 -1.70 4.07
N ALA A 356 -17.07 -1.29 2.99
CA ALA A 356 -18.31 -1.88 2.50
C ALA A 356 -18.15 -3.37 2.21
N ASN A 357 -17.10 -3.73 1.45
CA ASN A 357 -16.78 -5.14 1.15
C ASN A 357 -16.52 -5.93 2.44
N THR A 358 -15.80 -5.34 3.41
CA THR A 358 -15.51 -5.96 4.71
C THR A 358 -16.77 -6.22 5.53
N PHE A 359 -17.64 -5.22 5.68
CA PHE A 359 -18.83 -5.32 6.52
C PHE A 359 -19.93 -6.19 5.87
N VAL A 360 -20.09 -6.13 4.55
CA VAL A 360 -20.99 -7.03 3.81
C VAL A 360 -20.49 -8.48 3.89
N ALA A 361 -19.19 -8.73 3.69
CA ALA A 361 -18.62 -10.07 3.85
C ALA A 361 -18.86 -10.64 5.26
N GLN A 362 -18.68 -9.82 6.30
CA GLN A 362 -18.98 -10.18 7.70
C GLN A 362 -20.48 -10.46 7.89
N ARG A 363 -21.37 -9.53 7.52
CA ARG A 363 -22.82 -9.61 7.77
C ARG A 363 -23.51 -10.75 6.99
N LYS A 364 -22.91 -11.19 5.88
CA LYS A 364 -23.43 -12.26 5.00
C LYS A 364 -22.59 -13.55 5.02
N ASN A 365 -21.57 -13.64 5.87
CA ASN A 365 -20.62 -14.76 5.95
C ASN A 365 -20.01 -15.16 4.57
N ALA A 366 -19.77 -14.17 3.72
CA ALA A 366 -19.23 -14.35 2.37
C ALA A 366 -17.70 -14.26 2.37
N ARG A 367 -17.04 -14.87 1.38
CA ARG A 367 -15.58 -14.77 1.24
C ARG A 367 -15.22 -13.35 0.81
N LEU A 368 -14.49 -12.62 1.65
CA LEU A 368 -14.13 -11.21 1.43
C LEU A 368 -13.53 -10.90 0.05
N ILE A 369 -12.76 -11.84 -0.51
CA ILE A 369 -12.11 -11.69 -1.83
C ILE A 369 -13.09 -11.70 -3.02
N ASP A 370 -14.31 -12.24 -2.84
CA ASP A 370 -15.34 -12.28 -3.88
C ASP A 370 -16.25 -11.04 -3.85
N VAL A 371 -16.22 -10.25 -2.76
CA VAL A 371 -17.20 -9.17 -2.51
C VAL A 371 -16.72 -7.85 -3.13
N ASP A 372 -17.56 -7.26 -3.98
CA ASP A 372 -17.43 -5.92 -4.58
C ASP A 372 -18.74 -5.14 -4.40
N VAL A 373 -18.73 -4.11 -3.56
CA VAL A 373 -19.82 -3.16 -3.34
C VAL A 373 -19.41 -1.82 -3.96
N PRO A 374 -20.12 -1.29 -4.98
CA PRO A 374 -19.86 0.08 -5.43
C PRO A 374 -20.22 1.08 -4.32
N VAL A 375 -19.39 2.10 -4.11
CA VAL A 375 -19.66 3.20 -3.18
C VAL A 375 -19.57 4.51 -3.93
N VAL A 376 -20.63 5.32 -3.85
CA VAL A 376 -20.85 6.52 -4.66
C VAL A 376 -21.12 7.76 -3.80
N GLY A 377 -21.22 8.94 -4.42
CA GLY A 377 -21.46 10.21 -3.74
C GLY A 377 -20.18 10.96 -3.38
N GLY A 378 -19.66 10.76 -2.17
CA GLY A 378 -18.50 11.46 -1.60
C GLY A 378 -17.84 10.66 -0.47
N HIS A 379 -17.10 11.34 0.41
CA HIS A 379 -16.22 10.76 1.44
C HIS A 379 -16.48 11.32 2.86
N ALA A 380 -17.69 11.78 3.16
CA ALA A 380 -18.04 12.32 4.48
C ALA A 380 -19.51 12.08 4.85
N GLY A 381 -19.78 11.46 6.00
CA GLY A 381 -21.14 11.32 6.53
C GLY A 381 -22.09 10.68 5.51
N ILE A 382 -23.27 11.28 5.35
CA ILE A 382 -24.30 10.77 4.42
C ILE A 382 -23.89 10.84 2.94
N THR A 383 -22.82 11.57 2.59
CA THR A 383 -22.29 11.55 1.21
C THR A 383 -21.66 10.21 0.82
N ILE A 384 -21.33 9.33 1.76
CA ILE A 384 -20.89 7.98 1.45
C ILE A 384 -22.12 7.09 1.22
N LEU A 385 -22.42 6.75 -0.03
CA LEU A 385 -23.56 5.91 -0.41
C LEU A 385 -23.10 4.54 -0.92
N PRO A 386 -23.13 3.47 -0.09
CA PRO A 386 -22.89 2.11 -0.55
C PRO A 386 -24.10 1.58 -1.32
N LEU A 387 -23.88 1.13 -2.56
CA LEU A 387 -24.92 0.57 -3.41
C LEU A 387 -25.07 -0.93 -3.15
N LEU A 388 -25.70 -1.25 -2.01
CA LEU A 388 -25.90 -2.62 -1.54
C LEU A 388 -26.71 -3.47 -2.54
N SER A 389 -27.64 -2.88 -3.29
CA SER A 389 -28.38 -3.57 -4.36
C SER A 389 -27.51 -3.96 -5.57
N LYS A 390 -26.30 -3.39 -5.66
CA LYS A 390 -25.33 -3.63 -6.73
C LYS A 390 -24.15 -4.50 -6.28
N THR A 391 -24.21 -5.05 -5.06
CA THR A 391 -23.20 -5.98 -4.52
C THR A 391 -22.96 -7.14 -5.48
N ARG A 392 -21.69 -7.48 -5.72
CA ARG A 392 -21.25 -8.66 -6.46
C ARG A 392 -20.46 -9.59 -5.51
N PRO A 393 -20.70 -10.91 -5.48
CA PRO A 393 -21.86 -11.59 -6.07
C PRO A 393 -23.18 -11.05 -5.50
N SER A 394 -24.29 -11.25 -6.22
CA SER A 394 -25.60 -10.76 -5.79
C SER A 394 -26.02 -11.42 -4.46
N VAL A 395 -26.33 -10.61 -3.45
CA VAL A 395 -26.83 -11.05 -2.14
C VAL A 395 -28.07 -10.24 -1.77
N SER A 396 -29.09 -10.90 -1.22
CA SER A 396 -30.29 -10.26 -0.69
C SER A 396 -30.06 -9.69 0.71
N PHE A 397 -30.56 -8.48 0.96
CA PHE A 397 -30.59 -7.82 2.26
C PHE A 397 -32.03 -7.53 2.67
N THR A 398 -32.32 -7.50 3.98
CA THR A 398 -33.55 -6.90 4.51
C THR A 398 -33.39 -5.39 4.64
N ASP A 399 -34.49 -4.65 4.83
CA ASP A 399 -34.44 -3.19 4.95
C ASP A 399 -33.63 -2.75 6.19
N GLU A 400 -33.70 -3.51 7.29
CA GLU A 400 -32.91 -3.27 8.50
C GLU A 400 -31.41 -3.53 8.24
N GLU A 401 -31.07 -4.58 7.47
CA GLU A 401 -29.68 -4.84 7.08
C GLU A 401 -29.11 -3.75 6.18
N ILE A 402 -29.93 -3.18 5.29
CA ILE A 402 -29.56 -2.05 4.43
C ILE A 402 -29.26 -0.81 5.27
N GLU A 403 -30.11 -0.50 6.25
CA GLU A 403 -29.91 0.64 7.15
C GLU A 403 -28.69 0.44 8.08
N GLU A 404 -28.59 -0.70 8.77
CA GLU A 404 -27.45 -1.07 9.64
C GLU A 404 -26.11 -0.93 8.90
N LEU A 405 -26.01 -1.52 7.70
CA LEU A 405 -24.78 -1.49 6.92
C LEU A 405 -24.47 -0.09 6.38
N THR A 406 -25.47 0.64 5.87
CA THR A 406 -25.27 2.00 5.35
C THR A 406 -24.78 2.94 6.44
N VAL A 407 -25.46 2.98 7.59
CA VAL A 407 -25.08 3.82 8.73
C VAL A 407 -23.70 3.46 9.25
N ARG A 408 -23.34 2.16 9.32
CA ARG A 408 -21.99 1.77 9.74
C ARG A 408 -20.92 2.15 8.71
N ILE A 409 -21.15 1.96 7.41
CA ILE A 409 -20.19 2.33 6.36
C ILE A 409 -19.89 3.84 6.41
N GLN A 410 -20.94 4.67 6.56
CA GLN A 410 -20.83 6.12 6.70
C GLN A 410 -20.05 6.54 7.96
N ASN A 411 -20.25 5.85 9.09
CA ASN A 411 -19.67 6.21 10.39
C ASN A 411 -18.38 5.46 10.76
N ALA A 412 -17.89 4.53 9.93
CA ALA A 412 -16.64 3.79 10.17
C ALA A 412 -15.37 4.67 10.11
N GLY A 413 -15.49 5.96 9.78
CA GLY A 413 -14.47 6.98 10.08
C GLY A 413 -14.43 7.34 11.56
N THR A 414 -15.61 7.58 12.14
CA THR A 414 -15.84 7.92 13.54
C THR A 414 -15.51 6.74 14.47
N GLU A 415 -15.95 5.52 14.12
CA GLU A 415 -15.66 4.27 14.85
C GLU A 415 -14.15 4.12 15.17
N VAL A 416 -13.29 4.47 14.21
CA VAL A 416 -11.82 4.41 14.37
C VAL A 416 -11.24 5.58 15.17
N VAL A 417 -11.85 6.77 15.13
CA VAL A 417 -11.43 7.92 15.96
C VAL A 417 -11.78 7.69 17.42
N GLU A 418 -12.95 7.11 17.69
CA GLU A 418 -13.43 6.76 19.03
C GLU A 418 -12.61 5.60 19.62
N ALA A 419 -12.37 4.54 18.84
CA ALA A 419 -11.48 3.44 19.25
C ALA A 419 -10.02 3.88 19.49
N LYS A 420 -9.57 4.99 18.88
CA LYS A 420 -8.28 5.64 19.14
C LYS A 420 -8.34 6.69 20.27
N ALA A 421 -9.44 6.82 21.00
CA ALA A 421 -9.66 7.84 22.03
C ALA A 421 -9.33 9.28 21.57
N GLY A 422 -9.60 9.60 20.30
CA GLY A 422 -9.29 10.89 19.69
C GLY A 422 -7.83 11.12 19.30
N ALA A 423 -6.92 10.15 19.52
CA ALA A 423 -5.49 10.25 19.18
C ALA A 423 -5.18 10.17 17.67
N GLY A 424 -6.19 10.22 16.80
CA GLY A 424 -6.06 10.24 15.34
C GLY A 424 -7.19 9.47 14.63
N SER A 425 -7.19 9.52 13.31
CA SER A 425 -8.14 8.81 12.43
C SER A 425 -7.56 7.49 11.89
N ALA A 426 -8.25 6.86 10.94
CA ALA A 426 -7.75 5.69 10.21
C ALA A 426 -6.43 6.00 9.49
N THR A 427 -5.38 5.23 9.80
CA THR A 427 -4.04 5.38 9.23
C THR A 427 -3.65 4.18 8.37
N LEU A 428 -3.55 3.00 8.98
CA LEU A 428 -3.10 1.76 8.32
C LEU A 428 -4.07 1.31 7.21
N SER A 429 -5.38 1.33 7.48
CA SER A 429 -6.40 0.97 6.49
C SER A 429 -6.52 2.01 5.36
N MET A 430 -6.29 3.29 5.65
CA MET A 430 -6.23 4.34 4.63
C MET A 430 -5.00 4.17 3.72
N ALA A 431 -3.84 3.84 4.30
CA ALA A 431 -2.63 3.51 3.54
C ALA A 431 -2.84 2.28 2.63
N TYR A 432 -3.49 1.23 3.13
CA TYR A 432 -3.88 0.07 2.32
C TYR A 432 -4.81 0.45 1.15
N ALA A 433 -5.87 1.21 1.42
CA ALA A 433 -6.83 1.63 0.40
C ALA A 433 -6.22 2.56 -0.66
N ALA A 434 -5.33 3.46 -0.25
CA ALA A 434 -4.58 4.33 -1.15
C ALA A 434 -3.55 3.55 -1.98
N ALA A 435 -2.84 2.59 -1.38
CA ALA A 435 -1.90 1.73 -2.11
C ALA A 435 -2.62 0.87 -3.16
N ARG A 436 -3.82 0.34 -2.86
CA ARG A 436 -4.69 -0.32 -3.87
C ARG A 436 -5.00 0.61 -5.04
N PHE A 437 -5.39 1.86 -4.78
CA PHE A 437 -5.74 2.82 -5.84
C PHE A 437 -4.52 3.20 -6.69
N VAL A 438 -3.33 3.31 -6.07
CA VAL A 438 -2.05 3.47 -6.78
C VAL A 438 -1.74 2.26 -7.65
N GLU A 439 -1.83 1.03 -7.14
CA GLU A 439 -1.57 -0.20 -7.92
C GLU A 439 -2.56 -0.35 -9.10
N SER A 440 -3.84 -0.05 -8.90
CA SER A 440 -4.83 0.03 -9.99
C SER A 440 -4.44 1.08 -11.04
N SER A 441 -3.93 2.24 -10.62
CA SER A 441 -3.46 3.29 -11.53
C SER A 441 -2.18 2.90 -12.30
N LEU A 442 -1.23 2.23 -11.63
CA LEU A 442 -0.01 1.72 -12.25
C LEU A 442 -0.32 0.62 -13.29
N ARG A 443 -1.27 -0.28 -12.99
CA ARG A 443 -1.80 -1.26 -13.97
C ARG A 443 -2.45 -0.58 -15.18
N ALA A 444 -3.21 0.50 -14.95
CA ALA A 444 -3.85 1.26 -16.01
C ALA A 444 -2.84 1.99 -16.92
N LEU A 445 -1.76 2.54 -16.32
CA LEU A 445 -0.61 3.12 -17.04
C LEU A 445 0.16 2.05 -17.85
N ASP A 446 0.37 0.85 -17.30
CA ASP A 446 0.96 -0.30 -18.00
C ASP A 446 0.08 -0.84 -19.15
N GLY A 447 -1.21 -0.51 -19.13
CA GLY A 447 -2.18 -0.82 -20.17
C GLY A 447 -3.01 -2.07 -19.91
N ASP A 448 -3.18 -2.47 -18.64
CA ASP A 448 -4.22 -3.42 -18.25
C ASP A 448 -5.59 -2.78 -18.54
N GLY A 449 -6.26 -3.25 -19.58
CA GLY A 449 -7.50 -2.65 -20.08
C GLY A 449 -8.74 -2.88 -19.20
N ASP A 450 -8.58 -3.65 -18.11
CA ASP A 450 -9.63 -4.14 -17.21
C ASP A 450 -9.35 -3.67 -15.77
N VAL A 451 -9.39 -2.35 -15.57
CA VAL A 451 -9.18 -1.69 -14.27
C VAL A 451 -10.36 -0.80 -13.96
N TYR A 452 -11.01 -1.06 -12.82
CA TYR A 452 -12.13 -0.29 -12.29
C TYR A 452 -11.95 -0.05 -10.80
N GLU A 453 -12.20 1.17 -10.36
CA GLU A 453 -12.21 1.58 -8.94
C GLU A 453 -13.33 2.60 -8.73
N CYS A 454 -13.74 2.83 -7.47
CA CYS A 454 -14.56 3.99 -7.14
C CYS A 454 -13.67 5.17 -6.74
N SER A 455 -13.94 6.37 -7.27
CA SER A 455 -13.18 7.59 -6.97
C SER A 455 -14.05 8.83 -7.12
N PHE A 456 -13.79 9.86 -6.31
CA PHE A 456 -14.42 11.18 -6.39
C PHE A 456 -13.72 12.02 -7.46
N VAL A 457 -14.34 12.13 -8.64
CA VAL A 457 -13.79 12.77 -9.85
C VAL A 457 -14.73 13.85 -10.37
N GLN A 458 -14.29 14.66 -11.34
CA GLN A 458 -15.22 15.52 -12.08
C GLN A 458 -16.17 14.63 -12.88
N SER A 459 -17.48 14.88 -12.80
CA SER A 459 -18.52 13.93 -13.22
C SER A 459 -19.72 14.64 -13.84
N ASP A 460 -20.38 13.96 -14.78
CA ASP A 460 -21.65 14.34 -15.43
C ASP A 460 -22.80 13.38 -15.08
N LEU A 461 -22.57 12.42 -14.18
CA LEU A 461 -23.58 11.45 -13.71
C LEU A 461 -24.69 12.08 -12.85
N THR A 462 -24.52 13.33 -12.40
CA THR A 462 -25.47 14.09 -11.58
C THR A 462 -25.43 15.57 -11.94
N ASP A 463 -26.30 16.38 -11.35
CA ASP A 463 -26.25 17.85 -11.40
C ASP A 463 -25.04 18.47 -10.66
N LEU A 464 -24.27 17.66 -9.92
CA LEU A 464 -23.06 18.09 -9.22
C LEU A 464 -21.80 17.89 -10.08
N PRO A 465 -20.89 18.87 -10.17
CA PRO A 465 -19.72 18.79 -11.04
C PRO A 465 -18.65 17.81 -10.55
N PHE A 466 -18.71 17.35 -9.29
CA PHE A 466 -17.86 16.29 -8.76
C PHE A 466 -18.73 15.24 -8.05
N PHE A 467 -18.46 13.96 -8.31
CA PHE A 467 -19.23 12.85 -7.75
C PHE A 467 -18.38 11.58 -7.68
N ALA A 468 -18.49 10.84 -6.59
CA ALA A 468 -17.83 9.55 -6.45
C ALA A 468 -18.63 8.50 -7.21
N SER A 469 -17.97 7.78 -8.12
CA SER A 469 -18.58 6.72 -8.91
C SER A 469 -17.53 5.68 -9.29
N ARG A 470 -17.99 4.52 -9.76
CA ARG A 470 -17.11 3.55 -10.41
C ARG A 470 -16.62 4.14 -11.73
N VAL A 471 -15.30 4.19 -11.90
CA VAL A 471 -14.61 4.68 -13.10
C VAL A 471 -13.80 3.56 -13.72
N LYS A 472 -13.69 3.56 -15.05
CA LYS A 472 -12.71 2.76 -15.79
C LYS A 472 -11.41 3.56 -15.90
N LEU A 473 -10.29 2.97 -15.47
CA LEU A 473 -8.97 3.57 -15.63
C LEU A 473 -8.27 3.03 -16.88
N GLY A 474 -7.39 3.84 -17.45
CA GLY A 474 -6.47 3.47 -18.53
C GLY A 474 -5.28 4.41 -18.61
N ARG A 475 -4.50 4.34 -19.70
CA ARG A 475 -3.21 5.08 -19.84
C ARG A 475 -3.32 6.61 -19.82
N LYS A 476 -4.54 7.17 -19.80
CA LYS A 476 -4.82 8.62 -19.75
C LYS A 476 -5.78 8.97 -18.60
N GLY A 477 -5.75 8.19 -17.52
CA GLY A 477 -6.62 8.37 -16.36
C GLY A 477 -8.01 7.79 -16.61
N VAL A 478 -9.07 8.54 -16.30
CA VAL A 478 -10.47 8.13 -16.53
C VAL A 478 -10.74 7.94 -18.03
N GLU A 479 -11.00 6.69 -18.44
CA GLU A 479 -11.50 6.35 -19.77
C GLU A 479 -13.02 6.49 -19.86
N ALA A 480 -13.74 6.06 -18.82
CA ALA A 480 -15.20 6.12 -18.75
C ALA A 480 -15.71 6.17 -17.30
N LEU A 481 -16.85 6.82 -17.10
CA LEU A 481 -17.68 6.66 -15.91
C LEU A 481 -18.67 5.51 -16.12
N ILE A 482 -19.16 4.87 -15.06
CA ILE A 482 -20.06 3.71 -15.14
C ILE A 482 -21.49 4.08 -14.71
N PRO A 483 -22.33 4.66 -15.61
CA PRO A 483 -23.68 5.11 -15.26
C PRO A 483 -24.63 3.98 -14.87
N SER A 484 -24.35 2.74 -15.28
CA SER A 484 -25.17 1.56 -14.98
C SER A 484 -25.26 1.24 -13.49
N ASP A 485 -24.25 1.62 -12.70
CA ASP A 485 -24.28 1.39 -11.24
C ASP A 485 -25.38 2.27 -10.58
N LEU A 486 -25.73 3.41 -11.17
CA LEU A 486 -26.84 4.30 -10.74
C LEU A 486 -28.20 3.96 -11.39
N GLN A 487 -28.30 2.93 -12.23
CA GLN A 487 -29.55 2.56 -12.90
C GLN A 487 -30.31 1.52 -12.09
N GLY A 488 -31.61 1.74 -11.87
CA GLY A 488 -32.46 0.83 -11.08
C GLY A 488 -31.98 0.70 -9.63
N LEU A 489 -31.76 1.83 -8.97
CA LEU A 489 -31.54 1.90 -7.53
C LEU A 489 -32.80 1.46 -6.77
N THR A 490 -32.63 1.00 -5.53
CA THR A 490 -33.76 0.79 -4.61
C THR A 490 -34.33 2.12 -4.13
N ASP A 491 -35.56 2.09 -3.63
CA ASP A 491 -36.23 3.20 -2.95
C ASP A 491 -35.37 3.83 -1.85
N TYR A 492 -34.59 3.02 -1.12
CA TYR A 492 -33.67 3.48 -0.07
C TYR A 492 -32.47 4.21 -0.68
N GLU A 493 -31.76 3.57 -1.63
CA GLU A 493 -30.59 4.15 -2.29
C GLU A 493 -30.93 5.44 -3.06
N GLN A 494 -32.10 5.52 -3.69
CA GLN A 494 -32.57 6.72 -4.37
C GLN A 494 -32.88 7.86 -3.39
N LYS A 495 -33.51 7.58 -2.25
CA LYS A 495 -33.77 8.59 -1.19
C LYS A 495 -32.44 9.08 -0.59
N ALA A 496 -31.48 8.18 -0.35
CA ALA A 496 -30.14 8.54 0.12
C ALA A 496 -29.36 9.37 -0.91
N LEU A 497 -29.47 9.04 -2.21
CA LEU A 497 -28.84 9.79 -3.30
C LEU A 497 -29.37 11.23 -3.41
N GLU A 498 -30.67 11.45 -3.24
CA GLU A 498 -31.21 12.83 -3.20
C GLU A 498 -30.86 13.56 -1.90
N ALA A 499 -30.85 12.85 -0.75
CA ALA A 499 -30.51 13.42 0.55
C ALA A 499 -29.04 13.88 0.66
N LEU A 500 -28.11 13.22 -0.03
CA LEU A 500 -26.69 13.57 0.04
C LEU A 500 -26.28 14.73 -0.88
N LYS A 501 -27.03 15.01 -1.96
CA LYS A 501 -26.67 16.05 -2.94
C LYS A 501 -26.47 17.44 -2.30
N PRO A 502 -27.32 17.93 -1.38
CA PRO A 502 -27.12 19.26 -0.77
C PRO A 502 -25.85 19.36 0.07
N GLU A 503 -25.50 18.33 0.87
CA GLU A 503 -24.28 18.33 1.69
C GLU A 503 -23.02 18.22 0.81
N LEU A 504 -23.08 17.41 -0.24
CA LEU A 504 -21.99 17.28 -1.21
C LEU A 504 -21.80 18.57 -2.01
N LYS A 505 -22.89 19.20 -2.47
CA LYS A 505 -22.87 20.50 -3.16
C LYS A 505 -22.24 21.59 -2.30
N ALA A 506 -22.69 21.74 -1.05
CA ALA A 506 -22.11 22.71 -0.12
C ALA A 506 -20.61 22.45 0.14
N SER A 507 -20.20 21.18 0.18
CA SER A 507 -18.78 20.81 0.30
C SER A 507 -17.96 21.21 -0.93
N ILE A 508 -18.51 21.01 -2.14
CA ILE A 508 -17.89 21.38 -3.42
C ILE A 508 -17.76 22.90 -3.54
N GLU A 509 -18.86 23.63 -3.34
CA GLU A 509 -18.92 25.09 -3.42
C GLU A 509 -17.97 25.75 -2.42
N LYS A 510 -17.83 25.20 -1.20
CA LYS A 510 -16.84 25.65 -0.21
C LYS A 510 -15.39 25.48 -0.68
N GLY A 511 -15.08 24.39 -1.39
CA GLY A 511 -13.76 24.16 -1.98
C GLY A 511 -13.46 25.16 -3.11
N ILE A 512 -14.40 25.31 -4.05
CA ILE A 512 -14.28 26.26 -5.17
C ILE A 512 -14.11 27.70 -4.65
N ALA A 513 -14.96 28.12 -3.70
CA ALA A 513 -14.90 29.45 -3.10
C ALA A 513 -13.60 29.71 -2.30
N PHE A 514 -12.93 28.69 -1.77
CA PHE A 514 -11.61 28.85 -1.15
C PHE A 514 -10.55 29.17 -2.21
N ALA A 515 -10.50 28.37 -3.29
CA ALA A 515 -9.50 28.53 -4.35
C ALA A 515 -9.66 29.87 -5.10
N GLN A 516 -10.90 30.29 -5.39
CA GLN A 516 -11.18 31.54 -6.11
C GLN A 516 -10.89 32.80 -5.27
N LYS A 517 -11.10 32.76 -3.94
CA LYS A 517 -10.74 33.89 -3.06
C LYS A 517 -9.26 34.23 -3.07
N GLN A 518 -8.39 33.25 -3.31
CA GLN A 518 -6.95 33.48 -3.38
C GLN A 518 -6.55 34.18 -4.69
N THR A 519 -7.28 33.96 -5.79
CA THR A 519 -7.04 34.60 -7.10
C THR A 519 -7.37 36.10 -7.12
N VAL A 520 -8.16 36.57 -6.16
CA VAL A 520 -8.54 37.98 -6.00
C VAL A 520 -7.61 38.72 -5.01
N ALA A 521 -6.71 38.00 -4.35
CA ALA A 521 -5.82 38.51 -3.30
C ALA A 521 -4.32 38.48 -3.68
N ALA A 522 -4.01 38.12 -4.93
CA ALA A 522 -2.67 38.03 -5.53
C ALA A 522 -2.59 38.89 -6.80
#